data_AF-A0AAJ6CHX3-F1
#
_entry.id   AF-A0AAJ6CHX3-F1
#
_cell.length_a   1.000
_cell.length_b   1.000
_cell.length_c   1.000
_cell.angle_alpha   90.00
_cell.angle_beta   90.00
_cell.angle_gamma   90.00
#
_symmetry.space_group_name_H-M   'P 1'
#
loop_
_entity.id
_entity.type
_entity.pdbx_description
1 polymer ?
#
loop_
_entity_poly.entity_id
_entity_poly.type
_entity_poly.pdbx_seq_one_letter_code
_entity_poly.pdbx_strand_id
1 'polypeptide(L)'
;MENETRRCLQAVISEIELERSTNEWNETWSWSMRNASFGACFAFYLGTGDLLSKEQTQEILGMKNLPVDQMTLTTEEYLHGLISMMNELPRLAMNSVTAGDFASPVQIAAFVKQLHAAFQVLNLKNDALRKRFDGLKYDVKRVEEILYDLRLRNLVPETPPVRSDQDRSALYELMLGKAKYIS
;
A
#
# COMPACT_ATOMS: atom_id res chain seq x y z
N MET A 1 -3.01 -5.06 -16.21
CA MET A 1 -3.19 -3.84 -15.40
C MET A 1 -1.86 -3.22 -14.97
N GLU A 2 -0.94 -3.91 -14.27
CA GLU A 2 0.34 -3.32 -13.81
C GLU A 2 1.22 -2.72 -14.92
N ASN A 3 1.40 -3.44 -16.03
CA ASN A 3 2.12 -2.92 -17.20
C ASN A 3 1.44 -1.71 -17.85
N GLU A 4 0.14 -1.51 -17.61
CA GLU A 4 -0.65 -0.47 -18.28
C GLU A 4 -0.55 0.85 -17.52
N THR A 5 -0.64 0.81 -16.18
CA THR A 5 -0.41 2.00 -15.34
C THR A 5 1.01 2.55 -15.51
N ARG A 6 2.02 1.67 -15.54
CA ARG A 6 3.41 2.07 -15.77
C ARG A 6 3.60 2.67 -17.17
N ARG A 7 3.00 2.07 -18.20
CA ARG A 7 3.07 2.60 -19.58
C ARG A 7 2.36 3.95 -19.72
N CYS A 8 1.19 4.12 -19.09
CA CYS A 8 0.47 5.39 -19.09
C CYS A 8 1.28 6.48 -18.38
N LEU A 9 1.87 6.18 -17.21
CA LEU A 9 2.74 7.12 -16.52
C LEU A 9 3.95 7.48 -17.37
N GLN A 10 4.63 6.50 -17.97
CA GLN A 10 5.76 6.74 -18.87
C GLN A 10 5.39 7.58 -20.09
N ALA A 11 4.22 7.35 -20.69
CA ALA A 11 3.72 8.15 -21.81
C ALA A 11 3.48 9.61 -21.39
N VAL A 12 2.79 9.82 -20.26
CA VAL A 12 2.55 11.16 -19.71
C VAL A 12 3.87 11.86 -19.37
N ILE A 13 4.83 11.14 -18.78
CA ILE A 13 6.16 11.69 -18.48
C ILE A 13 6.91 12.08 -19.76
N SER A 14 6.84 11.26 -20.82
CA SER A 14 7.51 11.56 -22.10
C SER A 14 6.88 12.73 -22.86
N GLU A 15 5.61 13.00 -22.62
CA GLU A 15 4.86 14.08 -23.29
C GLU A 15 4.96 15.41 -22.51
N ILE A 16 5.27 15.34 -21.21
CA ILE A 16 5.55 16.49 -20.32
C ILE A 16 7.04 16.88 -20.41
N GLU A 17 7.54 17.11 -21.63
CA GLU A 17 8.73 17.96 -21.84
C GLU A 17 8.30 19.42 -21.66
N LEU A 18 8.01 19.85 -20.43
CA LEU A 18 7.58 21.21 -20.15
C LEU A 18 8.64 21.97 -19.36
N GLU A 19 9.08 23.08 -19.95
CA GLU A 19 10.01 24.11 -19.46
C GLU A 19 9.61 24.80 -18.13
N ARG A 20 8.62 24.26 -17.39
CA ARG A 20 8.09 24.83 -16.14
C ARG A 20 8.31 23.90 -14.95
N SER A 21 8.59 24.48 -13.79
CA SER A 21 8.81 23.71 -12.56
C SER A 21 7.59 22.84 -12.23
N THR A 22 7.81 21.54 -12.09
CA THR A 22 6.79 20.51 -11.83
C THR A 22 5.94 20.72 -10.58
N ASN A 23 6.36 21.60 -9.66
CA ASN A 23 5.57 22.03 -8.52
C ASN A 23 4.23 22.67 -8.93
N GLU A 24 4.16 23.32 -10.09
CA GLU A 24 2.94 23.96 -10.58
C GLU A 24 1.87 22.94 -11.00
N TRP A 25 2.29 21.76 -11.46
CA TRP A 25 1.41 20.73 -12.01
C TRP A 25 1.11 19.58 -11.04
N ASN A 26 1.69 19.61 -9.85
CA ASN A 26 1.60 18.53 -8.87
C ASN A 26 0.14 18.15 -8.55
N GLU A 27 -0.75 19.14 -8.40
CA GLU A 27 -2.17 18.90 -8.14
C GLU A 27 -2.88 18.09 -9.24
N THR A 28 -2.43 18.22 -10.49
CA THR A 28 -3.06 17.58 -11.65
C THR A 28 -2.95 16.05 -11.60
N TRP A 29 -1.78 15.54 -11.20
CA TRP A 29 -1.55 14.09 -11.11
C TRP A 29 -1.61 13.54 -9.69
N SER A 30 -1.74 14.39 -8.67
CA SER A 30 -1.66 13.94 -7.27
C SER A 30 -2.72 12.89 -6.92
N TRP A 31 -3.94 13.03 -7.44
CA TRP A 31 -4.99 12.04 -7.23
C TRP A 31 -4.64 10.68 -7.84
N SER A 32 -4.16 10.68 -9.08
CA SER A 32 -3.70 9.48 -9.78
C SER A 32 -2.52 8.84 -9.04
N MET A 33 -1.61 9.66 -8.51
CA MET A 33 -0.46 9.19 -7.75
C MET A 33 -0.83 8.51 -6.43
N ARG A 34 -1.79 9.07 -5.69
CA ARG A 34 -2.33 8.46 -4.47
C ARG A 34 -2.95 7.09 -4.78
N ASN A 35 -3.72 6.98 -5.86
CA ASN A 35 -4.36 5.73 -6.26
C ASN A 35 -3.36 4.69 -6.77
N ALA A 36 -2.35 5.12 -7.54
CA ALA A 36 -1.28 4.24 -8.00
C ALA A 36 -0.44 3.72 -6.82
N SER A 37 -0.11 4.60 -5.86
CA SER A 37 0.57 4.21 -4.62
C SER A 37 -0.26 3.23 -3.79
N PHE A 38 -1.57 3.48 -3.65
CA PHE A 38 -2.49 2.55 -2.99
C PHE A 38 -2.48 1.17 -3.67
N GLY A 39 -2.65 1.12 -4.99
CA GLY A 39 -2.68 -0.14 -5.73
C GLY A 39 -1.39 -0.94 -5.58
N ALA A 40 -0.23 -0.29 -5.71
CA ALA A 40 1.07 -0.92 -5.54
C ALA A 40 1.27 -1.46 -4.11
N CYS A 41 0.97 -0.65 -3.09
CA CYS A 41 1.09 -1.08 -1.69
C CYS A 41 0.13 -2.24 -1.37
N PHE A 42 -1.10 -2.17 -1.84
CA PHE A 42 -2.10 -3.19 -1.59
C PHE A 42 -1.77 -4.51 -2.29
N ALA A 43 -1.33 -4.46 -3.55
CA ALA A 43 -0.87 -5.65 -4.28
C ALA A 43 0.32 -6.32 -3.57
N PHE A 44 1.30 -5.52 -3.13
CA PHE A 44 2.44 -6.04 -2.37
C PHE A 44 2.02 -6.66 -1.03
N TYR A 45 1.09 -6.01 -0.32
CA TYR A 45 0.57 -6.53 0.94
C TYR A 45 -0.17 -7.86 0.75
N LEU A 46 -1.00 -8.00 -0.29
CA LEU A 46 -1.72 -9.25 -0.56
C LEU A 46 -0.76 -10.42 -0.76
N GLY A 47 0.33 -10.20 -1.50
CA GLY A 47 1.33 -11.22 -1.75
C GLY A 47 2.26 -11.50 -0.57
N THR A 48 2.76 -10.47 0.12
CA THR A 48 3.83 -10.61 1.13
C THR A 48 3.36 -10.49 2.58
N GLY A 49 2.24 -9.80 2.82
CA GLY A 49 1.76 -9.43 4.15
C GLY A 49 2.54 -8.26 4.79
N ASP A 50 3.39 -7.55 4.04
CA ASP A 50 4.24 -6.49 4.56
C ASP A 50 4.04 -5.15 3.81
N LEU A 51 4.70 -4.11 4.31
CA LEU A 51 4.68 -2.75 3.81
C LEU A 51 5.70 -2.57 2.68
N LEU A 52 5.23 -2.02 1.56
CA LEU A 52 6.08 -1.60 0.44
C LEU A 52 6.69 -0.24 0.75
N SER A 53 8.01 -0.07 0.69
CA SER A 53 8.64 1.23 0.97
C SER A 53 8.29 2.28 -0.11
N LYS A 54 8.48 3.57 0.22
CA LYS A 54 8.27 4.65 -0.75
C LYS A 54 9.19 4.50 -1.96
N GLU A 55 10.45 4.18 -1.72
CA GLU A 55 11.47 4.00 -2.77
C GLU A 55 11.12 2.82 -3.67
N GLN A 56 10.65 1.71 -3.08
CA GLN A 56 10.17 0.55 -3.83
C GLN A 56 8.92 0.88 -4.65
N THR A 57 8.01 1.67 -4.09
CA THR A 57 6.81 2.16 -4.79
C THR A 57 7.20 3.01 -5.99
N GLN A 58 8.15 3.93 -5.83
CA GLN A 58 8.69 4.73 -6.95
C GLN A 58 9.33 3.85 -8.04
N GLU A 59 10.01 2.76 -7.66
CA GLU A 59 10.60 1.83 -8.62
C GLU A 59 9.52 1.09 -9.42
N ILE A 60 8.49 0.57 -8.75
CA ILE A 60 7.36 -0.14 -9.38
C ILE A 60 6.59 0.79 -10.34
N LEU A 61 6.38 2.04 -9.92
CA LEU A 61 5.71 3.04 -10.76
C LEU A 61 6.62 3.59 -11.89
N GLY A 62 7.89 3.17 -11.95
CA GLY A 62 8.81 3.56 -13.01
C GLY A 62 9.39 4.98 -12.87
N MET A 63 9.35 5.55 -11.67
CA MET A 63 9.76 6.94 -11.38
C MET A 63 11.20 7.08 -10.89
N LYS A 64 11.88 5.99 -10.55
CA LYS A 64 13.21 6.00 -9.92
C LYS A 64 14.30 6.69 -10.76
N ASN A 65 14.19 6.65 -12.08
CA ASN A 65 15.20 7.19 -13.00
C ASN A 65 14.82 8.57 -13.57
N LEU A 66 13.76 9.20 -13.05
CA LEU A 66 13.33 10.51 -13.52
C LEU A 66 14.17 11.61 -12.84
N PRO A 67 14.55 12.68 -13.58
CA PRO A 67 15.13 13.88 -12.98
C PRO A 67 14.30 14.41 -11.82
N VAL A 68 14.96 15.02 -10.83
CA VAL A 68 14.30 15.61 -9.64
C VAL A 68 13.27 16.67 -10.04
N ASP A 69 13.49 17.35 -11.16
CA ASP A 69 12.59 18.38 -11.70
C ASP A 69 11.39 17.80 -12.47
N GLN A 70 11.26 16.47 -12.57
CA GLN A 70 10.13 15.78 -13.21
C GLN A 70 9.10 15.26 -12.19
N MET A 71 8.13 14.47 -12.67
CA MET A 71 7.08 13.84 -11.87
C MET A 71 7.68 12.91 -10.79
N THR A 72 7.47 13.24 -9.52
CA THR A 72 7.95 12.44 -8.38
C THR A 72 6.82 12.08 -7.42
N LEU A 73 6.89 10.89 -6.82
CA LEU A 73 5.99 10.51 -5.73
C LEU A 73 6.38 11.28 -4.46
N THR A 74 5.52 12.21 -4.07
CA THR A 74 5.70 12.94 -2.81
C THR A 74 5.43 12.02 -1.62
N THR A 75 6.01 12.36 -0.46
CA THR A 75 5.77 11.60 0.78
C THR A 75 4.29 11.66 1.18
N GLU A 76 3.63 12.79 0.94
CA GLU A 76 2.21 12.96 1.23
C GLU A 76 1.32 12.02 0.40
N GLU A 77 1.59 11.89 -0.90
CA GLU A 77 0.85 10.99 -1.78
C GLU A 77 1.02 9.52 -1.37
N TYR A 78 2.23 9.13 -1.01
CA TYR A 78 2.52 7.79 -0.50
C TYR A 78 1.75 7.51 0.80
N LEU A 79 1.81 8.43 1.77
CA LEU A 79 1.08 8.28 3.04
C LEU A 79 -0.45 8.25 2.82
N HIS A 80 -0.98 9.03 1.88
CA HIS A 80 -2.38 8.95 1.49
C HIS A 80 -2.75 7.61 0.86
N GLY A 81 -1.87 7.03 0.03
CA GLY A 81 -2.02 5.70 -0.54
C GLY A 81 -2.04 4.61 0.56
N LEU A 82 -1.15 4.71 1.55
CA LEU A 82 -1.11 3.79 2.69
C LEU A 82 -2.38 3.86 3.55
N ILE A 83 -2.89 5.06 3.83
CA ILE A 83 -4.16 5.21 4.56
C ILE A 83 -5.30 4.54 3.79
N SER A 84 -5.38 4.75 2.47
CA SER A 84 -6.38 4.09 1.63
C SER A 84 -6.23 2.56 1.65
N MET A 85 -5.00 2.04 1.67
CA MET A 85 -4.76 0.60 1.83
C MET A 85 -5.29 0.08 3.17
N MET A 86 -4.98 0.78 4.26
CA MET A 86 -5.48 0.42 5.59
C MET A 86 -7.02 0.40 5.66
N ASN A 87 -7.70 1.32 4.96
CA ASN A 87 -9.16 1.35 4.93
C ASN A 87 -9.78 0.09 4.29
N GLU A 88 -9.05 -0.62 3.40
CA GLU A 88 -9.52 -1.86 2.77
C GLU A 88 -9.23 -3.13 3.60
N LEU A 89 -8.29 -3.07 4.57
CA LEU A 89 -7.88 -4.22 5.37
C LEU A 89 -8.99 -4.83 6.25
N PRO A 90 -9.88 -4.05 6.91
CA PRO A 90 -11.01 -4.64 7.64
C PRO A 90 -11.95 -5.43 6.74
N ARG A 91 -12.15 -4.97 5.50
CA ARG A 91 -12.97 -5.68 4.50
C ARG A 91 -12.29 -6.97 4.07
N LEU A 92 -10.98 -6.93 3.81
CA LEU A 92 -10.19 -8.12 3.50
C LEU A 92 -10.26 -9.14 4.64
N ALA A 93 -10.13 -8.71 5.90
CA ALA A 93 -10.23 -9.57 7.07
C ALA A 93 -11.59 -10.28 7.14
N MET A 94 -12.69 -9.54 7.00
CA MET A 94 -14.05 -10.12 6.97
C MET A 94 -14.24 -11.13 5.83
N ASN A 95 -13.75 -10.79 4.64
CA ASN A 95 -13.87 -11.67 3.48
C ASN A 95 -13.06 -12.96 3.68
N SER A 96 -11.89 -12.87 4.31
CA SER A 96 -11.06 -14.05 4.65
C SER A 96 -11.78 -14.97 5.62
N VAL A 97 -12.40 -14.42 6.68
CA VAL A 97 -13.24 -15.20 7.62
C VAL A 97 -14.38 -15.89 6.89
N THR A 98 -15.06 -15.17 5.99
CA THR A 98 -16.19 -15.72 5.21
C THR A 98 -15.73 -16.85 4.28
N ALA A 99 -14.49 -16.77 3.78
CA ALA A 99 -13.86 -17.82 2.97
C ALA A 99 -13.30 -19.00 3.80
N GLY A 100 -13.40 -18.95 5.13
CA GLY A 100 -12.88 -19.99 6.03
C GLY A 100 -11.41 -19.84 6.42
N ASP A 101 -10.75 -18.74 6.01
CA ASP A 101 -9.39 -18.41 6.44
C ASP A 101 -9.43 -17.56 7.71
N PHE A 102 -9.15 -18.22 8.84
CA PHE A 102 -9.09 -17.60 10.16
C PHE A 102 -7.67 -17.12 10.54
N ALA A 103 -6.66 -17.41 9.70
CA ALA A 103 -5.29 -16.98 9.95
C ALA A 103 -5.03 -15.56 9.43
N SER A 104 -5.56 -15.23 8.25
CA SER A 104 -5.40 -13.89 7.65
C SER A 104 -5.86 -12.72 8.54
N PRO A 105 -7.02 -12.80 9.24
CA PRO A 105 -7.45 -11.73 10.15
C PRO A 105 -6.45 -11.45 11.29
N VAL A 106 -5.73 -12.47 11.76
CA VAL A 106 -4.70 -12.33 12.79
C VAL A 106 -3.50 -11.54 12.26
N GLN A 107 -3.05 -11.89 11.04
CA GLN A 107 -1.97 -11.19 10.36
C GLN A 107 -2.34 -9.74 10.05
N ILE A 108 -3.57 -9.51 9.55
CA ILE A 108 -4.11 -8.19 9.27
C ILE A 108 -4.17 -7.34 10.54
N ALA A 109 -4.63 -7.90 11.66
CA ALA A 109 -4.68 -7.19 12.95
C ALA A 109 -3.29 -6.76 13.43
N ALA A 110 -2.29 -7.63 13.33
CA ALA A 110 -0.92 -7.30 13.70
C ALA A 110 -0.37 -6.18 12.82
N PHE A 111 -0.55 -6.28 11.49
CA PHE A 111 -0.09 -5.29 10.54
C PHE A 111 -0.75 -3.92 10.73
N VAL A 112 -2.07 -3.88 10.87
CA VAL A 112 -2.84 -2.64 11.10
C VAL A 112 -2.38 -1.93 12.38
N LYS A 113 -2.11 -2.68 13.45
CA LYS A 113 -1.58 -2.11 14.71
C LYS A 113 -0.18 -1.53 14.56
N GLN A 114 0.72 -2.25 13.90
CA GLN A 114 2.08 -1.78 13.65
C GLN A 114 2.08 -0.51 12.80
N LEU A 115 1.29 -0.49 11.73
CA LEU A 115 1.21 0.66 10.84
C LEU A 115 0.55 1.85 11.53
N HIS A 116 -0.54 1.66 12.28
CA HIS A 116 -1.15 2.72 13.08
C HIS A 116 -0.15 3.33 14.08
N ALA A 117 0.61 2.49 14.81
CA ALA A 117 1.64 2.96 15.73
C ALA A 117 2.74 3.75 15.02
N ALA A 118 3.17 3.32 13.83
CA ALA A 118 4.15 4.06 13.02
C ALA A 118 3.63 5.46 12.63
N PHE A 119 2.36 5.56 12.22
CA PHE A 119 1.75 6.86 11.92
C PHE A 119 1.62 7.76 13.16
N GLN A 120 1.43 7.23 14.36
CA GLN A 120 1.39 8.02 15.60
C GLN A 120 2.72 8.71 15.91
N VAL A 121 3.85 8.13 15.47
CA VAL A 121 5.20 8.72 15.62
C VAL A 121 5.44 9.83 14.60
N LEU A 122 4.71 9.83 13.48
CA LEU A 122 4.84 10.87 12.46
C LEU A 122 4.20 12.17 12.95
N ASN A 123 5.01 13.24 13.04
CA ASN A 123 4.50 14.58 13.30
C ASN A 123 3.91 15.19 12.02
N LEU A 124 2.69 14.77 11.67
CA LEU A 124 1.99 15.22 10.47
C LEU A 124 1.58 16.69 10.59
N LYS A 125 2.24 17.55 9.81
CA LYS A 125 1.93 18.99 9.72
C LYS A 125 0.76 19.32 8.78
N ASN A 126 0.37 18.38 7.91
CA ASN A 126 -0.72 18.56 6.95
C ASN A 126 -2.07 18.17 7.58
N ASP A 127 -3.02 19.11 7.60
CA ASP A 127 -4.33 18.95 8.23
C ASP A 127 -5.21 17.90 7.53
N ALA A 128 -5.18 17.82 6.20
CA ALA A 128 -5.96 16.86 5.43
C ALA A 128 -5.48 15.42 5.67
N LEU A 129 -4.15 15.22 5.69
CA LEU A 129 -3.55 13.92 5.98
C LEU A 129 -3.82 13.48 7.43
N ARG A 130 -3.71 14.42 8.37
CA ARG A 130 -4.01 14.20 9.78
C ARG A 130 -5.47 13.77 9.99
N LYS A 131 -6.42 14.47 9.36
CA LYS A 131 -7.84 14.13 9.45
C LYS A 131 -8.15 12.72 8.93
N ARG A 132 -7.51 12.31 7.83
CA ARG A 132 -7.66 10.93 7.31
C ARG A 132 -7.01 9.91 8.25
N PHE A 133 -5.84 10.22 8.81
CA PHE A 133 -5.18 9.38 9.81
C PHE A 133 -6.03 9.20 11.08
N ASP A 134 -6.62 10.27 11.61
CA ASP A 134 -7.47 10.21 12.82
C ASP A 134 -8.71 9.30 12.62
N GLY A 135 -9.12 9.08 11.36
CA GLY A 135 -10.16 8.13 11.00
C GLY A 135 -9.74 6.65 11.12
N LEU A 136 -8.45 6.34 11.04
CA LEU A 136 -7.95 4.96 11.05
C LEU A 136 -8.21 4.22 12.37
N LYS A 137 -8.43 4.93 13.47
CA LYS A 137 -8.82 4.32 14.75
C LYS A 137 -10.09 3.46 14.62
N TYR A 138 -11.00 3.80 13.71
CA TYR A 138 -12.21 3.02 13.46
C TYR A 138 -11.90 1.72 12.71
N ASP A 139 -10.98 1.74 11.76
CA ASP A 139 -10.53 0.54 11.05
C ASP A 139 -9.76 -0.41 11.98
N VAL A 140 -8.89 0.15 12.83
CA VAL A 140 -8.21 -0.62 13.89
C VAL A 140 -9.23 -1.32 14.78
N LYS A 141 -10.21 -0.58 15.31
CA LYS A 141 -11.28 -1.13 16.16
C LYS A 141 -12.04 -2.23 15.44
N ARG A 142 -12.41 -2.03 14.18
CA ARG A 142 -13.16 -3.02 13.39
C ARG A 142 -12.36 -4.31 13.22
N VAL A 143 -11.07 -4.24 12.94
CA VAL A 143 -10.21 -5.43 12.83
C VAL A 143 -10.05 -6.13 14.18
N GLU A 144 -9.95 -5.38 15.27
CA GLU A 144 -9.89 -5.95 16.63
C GLU A 144 -11.19 -6.66 17.02
N GLU A 145 -12.35 -6.12 16.67
CA GLU A 145 -13.66 -6.75 16.88
C GLU A 145 -13.75 -8.10 16.14
N ILE A 146 -13.31 -8.13 14.89
CA ILE A 146 -13.25 -9.38 14.10
C ILE A 146 -12.36 -10.41 14.80
N LEU A 147 -11.16 -10.00 15.22
CA LEU A 147 -10.23 -10.89 15.91
C LEU A 147 -10.79 -11.37 17.26
N TYR A 148 -11.50 -10.51 17.98
CA TYR A 148 -12.17 -10.86 19.23
C TYR A 148 -13.22 -11.94 19.02
N ASP A 149 -14.08 -11.79 18.01
CA ASP A 149 -15.11 -12.78 17.67
C ASP A 149 -14.50 -14.15 17.30
N LEU A 150 -13.38 -14.17 16.58
CA LEU A 150 -12.67 -15.40 16.24
C LEU A 150 -12.09 -16.08 17.48
N ARG A 151 -11.50 -15.30 18.39
CA ARG A 151 -10.94 -15.81 19.66
C ARG A 151 -12.02 -16.38 20.55
N LEU A 152 -13.16 -15.69 20.68
CA LEU A 152 -14.29 -16.15 21.48
C LEU A 152 -14.82 -17.52 21.00
N ARG A 153 -14.69 -17.81 19.70
CA ARG A 153 -15.12 -19.06 19.07
C ARG A 153 -14.01 -20.12 18.99
N ASN A 154 -12.82 -19.84 19.51
CA ASN A 154 -11.64 -20.71 19.38
C ASN A 154 -11.29 -21.07 17.92
N LEU A 155 -11.49 -20.13 17.00
CA LEU A 155 -11.21 -20.31 15.56
C LEU A 155 -9.82 -19.81 15.17
N VAL A 156 -9.09 -19.17 16.09
CA VAL A 156 -7.75 -18.65 15.82
C VAL A 156 -6.75 -19.81 15.85
N PRO A 157 -5.95 -20.01 14.78
CA PRO A 157 -4.91 -21.03 14.77
C PRO A 157 -3.85 -20.76 15.85
N GLU A 158 -3.40 -21.81 16.55
CA GLU A 158 -2.40 -21.69 17.64
C GLU A 158 -1.05 -21.15 17.16
N THR A 159 -0.70 -21.38 15.89
CA THR A 159 0.52 -20.85 15.27
C THR A 159 0.15 -19.89 14.15
N PRO A 160 0.55 -18.60 14.22
CA PRO A 160 0.36 -17.69 13.10
C PRO A 160 1.20 -18.18 11.90
N PRO A 161 0.66 -18.19 10.67
CA PRO A 161 1.45 -18.56 9.51
C PRO A 161 2.59 -17.56 9.33
N VAL A 162 3.81 -18.06 9.24
CA VAL A 162 4.99 -17.27 8.87
C VAL A 162 5.07 -17.28 7.35
N ARG A 163 4.88 -16.13 6.69
CA ARG A 163 5.06 -16.00 5.23
C ARG A 163 6.56 -15.94 4.92
N SER A 164 7.01 -16.65 3.88
CA SER A 164 8.44 -16.86 3.61
C SER A 164 9.09 -15.63 2.94
N ASP A 165 10.37 -15.36 3.23
CA ASP A 165 11.10 -14.24 2.61
C ASP A 165 11.32 -14.43 1.09
N GLN A 166 11.30 -15.68 0.62
CA GLN A 166 11.46 -15.99 -0.81
C GLN A 166 10.28 -15.50 -1.65
N ASP A 167 9.06 -15.56 -1.10
CA ASP A 167 7.86 -15.05 -1.77
C ASP A 167 7.94 -13.54 -1.99
N ARG A 168 8.61 -12.82 -1.07
CA ARG A 168 8.76 -11.35 -1.11
C ARG A 168 9.60 -10.89 -2.28
N SER A 169 10.78 -11.50 -2.46
CA SER A 169 11.69 -11.16 -3.56
C SER A 169 11.11 -11.52 -4.92
N ALA A 170 10.47 -12.69 -5.03
CA ALA A 170 9.84 -13.12 -6.28
C ALA A 170 8.68 -12.21 -6.70
N LEU A 171 7.81 -11.83 -5.75
CA LEU A 171 6.72 -10.88 -6.01
C LEU A 171 7.23 -9.48 -6.35
N TYR A 172 8.29 -9.02 -5.69
CA TYR A 172 8.89 -7.74 -6.01
C TYR A 172 9.45 -7.72 -7.45
N GLU A 173 10.17 -8.77 -7.86
CA GLU A 173 10.67 -8.91 -9.24
C GLU A 173 9.53 -9.03 -10.27
N LEU A 174 8.41 -9.67 -9.90
CA LEU A 174 7.21 -9.72 -10.73
C LEU A 174 6.59 -8.33 -10.92
N MET A 175 6.38 -7.58 -9.84
CA MET A 175 5.82 -6.22 -9.89
C MET A 175 6.74 -5.24 -10.63
N LEU A 176 8.06 -5.47 -10.60
CA LEU A 176 9.02 -4.71 -11.40
C LEU A 176 8.97 -5.03 -12.89
N GLY A 177 8.21 -6.06 -13.30
CA GLY A 177 8.18 -6.57 -14.67
C GLY A 177 9.48 -7.26 -15.09
N LYS A 178 10.32 -7.66 -14.12
CA LYS A 178 11.62 -8.31 -14.34
C LYS A 178 11.52 -9.83 -14.29
N ALA A 179 10.38 -10.38 -13.91
CA ALA A 179 10.14 -11.82 -13.97
C ALA A 179 10.33 -12.34 -15.40
N LYS A 180 11.43 -13.07 -15.62
CA LYS A 180 11.55 -13.98 -16.75
C LYS A 180 10.35 -14.92 -16.64
N TYR A 181 9.47 -14.91 -17.64
CA TYR A 181 8.46 -15.95 -17.80
C TYR A 181 9.15 -17.29 -17.58
N ILE A 182 8.78 -17.99 -16.51
CA ILE A 182 9.15 -19.39 -16.34
C ILE A 182 8.42 -20.10 -17.48
N SER A 183 9.21 -20.57 -18.46
CA SER A 183 8.77 -21.41 -19.57
C SER A 183 8.23 -22.75 -19.09
#